data_AF-A0A813LNI6-F1
#
_entry.id   AF-A0A813LNI6-F1
#
_cell.length_a   1.000
_cell.length_b   1.000
_cell.length_c   1.000
_cell.angle_alpha   90.00
_cell.angle_beta   90.00
_cell.angle_gamma   90.00
#
_symmetry.space_group_name_H-M   'P 1'
#
loop_
_entity.id
_entity.type
_entity.pdbx_description
1 polymer ?
#
loop_
_entity_poly.entity_id
_entity_poly.type
_entity_poly.pdbx_seq_one_letter_code
_entity_poly.pdbx_strand_id
1 'polypeptide(L)'
;VVVEAEIFPRILHCLKDIDEFVRKNAATCIREIARHTPDLAKLIVNAGGVAAMVDYITEARGNNRLPGIMTLGYILSAPTTMFQHMKTS
;
A
#
# COMPACT_ATOMS: atom_id res chain seq x y z
N VAL A 1 1.58 21.55 3.36
CA VAL A 1 1.74 20.30 2.56
C VAL A 1 2.70 19.28 3.20
N VAL A 2 3.45 19.62 4.26
CA VAL A 2 4.36 18.67 4.97
C VAL A 2 3.62 17.48 5.60
N VAL A 3 2.35 17.64 5.96
CA VAL A 3 1.55 16.62 6.67
C VAL A 3 1.27 15.36 5.83
N GLU A 4 1.18 15.48 4.49
CA GLU A 4 1.01 14.31 3.61
C GLU A 4 2.32 13.55 3.37
N ALA A 5 3.48 14.21 3.50
CA ALA A 5 4.77 13.65 3.14
C ALA A 5 5.29 12.62 4.15
N GLU A 6 4.87 12.69 5.42
CA GLU A 6 5.39 11.80 6.47
C GLU A 6 4.46 10.63 6.84
N ILE A 7 3.19 10.65 6.41
CA ILE A 7 2.25 9.60 6.81
C ILE A 7 2.60 8.25 6.18
N PHE A 8 3.00 8.25 4.90
CA PHE A 8 3.32 7.03 4.18
C PHE A 8 4.61 6.35 4.67
N PRO A 9 5.76 7.04 4.84
CA PRO A 9 6.95 6.40 5.39
C PRO A 9 6.70 5.78 6.77
N ARG A 10 5.92 6.44 7.64
CA ARG A 10 5.60 5.94 8.98
C ARG A 10 4.70 4.71 8.95
N ILE A 11 3.60 4.75 8.18
CA ILE A 11 2.67 3.63 8.13
C ILE A 11 3.23 2.42 7.38
N LEU A 12 4.12 2.65 6.41
CA LEU A 12 4.84 1.57 5.74
C LEU A 12 5.84 0.88 6.67
N HIS A 13 6.47 1.63 7.59
CA HIS A 13 7.32 1.02 8.63
C HIS A 13 6.52 0.07 9.54
N CYS A 14 5.28 0.42 9.88
CA CYS A 14 4.39 -0.44 10.68
C CYS A 14 4.04 -1.78 10.01
N LEU A 15 4.26 -1.96 8.70
CA LEU A 15 4.07 -3.26 8.04
C LEU A 15 5.12 -4.31 8.47
N LYS A 16 6.22 -3.88 9.08
CA LYS A 16 7.32 -4.71 9.59
C LYS A 16 7.35 -4.78 11.12
N ASP A 17 6.30 -4.30 11.79
CA ASP A 17 6.17 -4.39 13.26
C ASP A 17 6.20 -5.86 13.73
N ILE A 18 6.63 -6.10 14.97
CA ILE A 18 6.64 -7.45 15.54
C ILE A 18 5.22 -7.97 15.80
N ASP A 19 4.28 -7.06 16.05
CA ASP A 19 2.90 -7.38 16.36
C ASP A 19 2.08 -7.50 15.07
N GLU A 20 1.56 -8.70 14.83
CA GLU A 20 0.73 -8.99 13.66
C GLU A 20 -0.53 -8.12 13.58
N PHE A 21 -1.10 -7.71 14.72
CA PHE A 21 -2.23 -6.80 14.75
C PHE A 21 -1.83 -5.41 14.25
N VAL A 22 -0.67 -4.91 14.64
CA VAL A 22 -0.15 -3.62 14.16
C VAL A 22 0.04 -3.68 12.64
N ARG A 23 0.70 -4.73 12.14
CA ARG A 23 0.92 -4.91 10.70
C ARG A 23 -0.39 -4.98 9.92
N LYS A 24 -1.38 -5.74 10.41
CA LYS A 24 -2.70 -5.88 9.79
C LYS A 24 -3.49 -4.57 9.78
N ASN A 25 -3.44 -3.81 10.87
CA ASN A 25 -4.10 -2.52 10.94
C ASN A 25 -3.43 -1.49 10.02
N ALA A 26 -2.10 -1.49 9.94
CA ALA A 26 -1.34 -0.66 9.00
C ALA A 26 -1.74 -1.00 7.54
N ALA A 27 -1.73 -2.29 7.19
CA ALA A 27 -2.14 -2.72 5.85
C ALA A 27 -3.61 -2.36 5.53
N THR A 28 -4.49 -2.46 6.52
CA THR A 28 -5.90 -2.08 6.40
C THR A 28 -6.06 -0.57 6.20
N CYS A 29 -5.33 0.25 6.93
CA CYS A 29 -5.36 1.70 6.76
C CYS A 29 -4.87 2.11 5.36
N ILE A 30 -3.75 1.52 4.90
CA ILE A 30 -3.24 1.78 3.54
C ILE A 30 -4.26 1.36 2.48
N ARG A 31 -4.96 0.23 2.67
CA ARG A 31 -6.05 -0.19 1.78
C ARG A 31 -7.16 0.86 1.69
N GLU A 32 -7.62 1.37 2.82
CA GLU A 32 -8.68 2.40 2.84
C GLU A 32 -8.21 3.69 2.17
N ILE A 33 -6.93 4.07 2.32
CA ILE A 33 -6.37 5.23 1.60
C ILE A 33 -6.35 4.97 0.09
N ALA A 34 -5.88 3.79 -0.34
CA ALA A 34 -5.73 3.43 -1.75
C ALA A 34 -7.07 3.42 -2.52
N ARG A 35 -8.17 3.02 -1.86
CA ARG A 35 -9.49 2.91 -2.51
C ARG A 35 -10.22 4.25 -2.69
N HIS A 36 -9.79 5.32 -2.01
CA HIS A 36 -10.54 6.57 -2.00
C HIS A 36 -10.39 7.34 -3.31
N THR A 37 -9.17 7.56 -3.79
CA THR A 37 -8.92 8.27 -5.06
C THR A 37 -7.69 7.73 -5.78
N PRO A 38 -7.62 7.85 -7.12
CA PRO A 38 -6.42 7.50 -7.88
C PRO A 38 -5.16 8.29 -7.46
N ASP A 39 -5.31 9.53 -7.01
CA ASP A 39 -4.16 10.34 -6.60
C ASP A 39 -3.55 9.86 -5.29
N LEU A 40 -4.38 9.40 -4.33
CA LEU A 40 -3.89 8.76 -3.11
C LEU A 40 -3.16 7.43 -3.42
N ALA A 41 -3.66 6.65 -4.38
CA ALA A 41 -2.98 5.45 -4.85
C ALA A 41 -1.58 5.76 -5.41
N LYS A 42 -1.43 6.85 -6.19
CA LYS A 42 -0.12 7.29 -6.70
C LYS A 42 0.83 7.68 -5.56
N LEU A 43 0.34 8.34 -4.52
CA LEU A 43 1.18 8.70 -3.37
C LEU A 43 1.73 7.45 -2.66
N ILE A 44 0.90 6.40 -2.51
CA ILE A 44 1.35 5.11 -1.95
C ILE A 44 2.44 4.49 -2.82
N VAL A 45 2.28 4.50 -4.15
CA VAL A 45 3.30 3.98 -5.09
C VAL A 45 4.61 4.77 -4.96
N ASN A 46 4.53 6.10 -4.98
CA ASN A 46 5.69 6.98 -4.90
C ASN A 46 6.44 6.84 -3.57
N ALA A 47 5.74 6.49 -2.48
CA ALA A 47 6.34 6.22 -1.18
C ALA A 47 6.96 4.81 -1.05
N GLY A 48 6.95 3.99 -2.11
CA GLY A 48 7.46 2.61 -2.08
C GLY A 48 6.47 1.58 -1.51
N GLY A 49 5.18 1.95 -1.40
CA GLY A 49 4.17 1.11 -0.75
C GLY A 49 3.86 -0.20 -1.47
N VAL A 50 4.10 -0.30 -2.78
CA VAL A 50 3.90 -1.55 -3.54
C VAL A 50 4.87 -2.64 -3.05
N ALA A 51 6.17 -2.32 -2.97
CA ALA A 51 7.17 -3.27 -2.50
C ALA A 51 6.90 -3.68 -1.04
N ALA A 52 6.61 -2.71 -0.18
CA ALA A 52 6.29 -2.96 1.22
C ALA A 52 5.03 -3.84 1.40
N MET A 53 4.02 -3.70 0.53
CA MET A 53 2.83 -4.54 0.53
C MET A 53 3.11 -5.97 0.06
N VAL A 54 3.94 -6.15 -0.98
CA VAL A 54 4.34 -7.49 -1.46
C VAL A 54 5.10 -8.24 -0.36
N ASP A 55 6.02 -7.55 0.32
CA ASP A 55 6.72 -8.09 1.48
C ASP A 55 5.74 -8.51 2.59
N TYR A 56 4.80 -7.62 2.95
CA TYR A 56 3.78 -7.91 3.95
C TYR A 56 2.95 -9.15 3.60
N ILE A 57 2.49 -9.27 2.34
CA ILE A 57 1.71 -10.44 1.88
C ILE A 57 2.55 -11.72 1.97
N THR A 58 3.83 -11.65 1.63
CA THR A 58 4.75 -12.81 1.64
C THR A 58 4.99 -13.31 3.07
N GLU A 59 5.14 -12.40 4.01
CA GLU A 59 5.40 -12.70 5.42
C GLU A 59 4.14 -13.04 6.22
N ALA A 60 3.03 -12.32 6.00
CA ALA A 60 1.78 -12.56 6.71
C ALA A 60 1.21 -13.96 6.45
N ARG A 61 0.31 -14.43 7.32
CA ARG A 61 -0.35 -15.73 7.21
C ARG A 61 -1.86 -15.58 7.35
N GLY A 62 -2.61 -16.51 6.75
CA GLY A 62 -4.07 -16.54 6.79
C GLY A 62 -4.71 -15.21 6.37
N ASN A 63 -5.72 -14.79 7.13
CA ASN A 63 -6.53 -13.60 6.84
C ASN A 63 -5.77 -12.27 6.93
N ASN A 64 -4.56 -12.26 7.48
CA ASN A 64 -3.73 -11.06 7.54
C ASN A 64 -3.25 -10.65 6.14
N ARG A 65 -3.16 -11.58 5.17
CA ARG A 65 -2.78 -11.24 3.79
C ARG A 65 -3.81 -10.40 3.03
N LEU A 66 -5.09 -10.53 3.40
CA LEU A 66 -6.22 -9.93 2.67
C LEU A 66 -6.10 -8.41 2.47
N PRO A 67 -5.83 -7.58 3.49
CA PRO A 67 -5.65 -6.14 3.29
C PRO A 67 -4.56 -5.80 2.28
N GLY A 68 -3.44 -6.54 2.28
CA GLY A 68 -2.36 -6.33 1.32
C GLY A 68 -2.80 -6.65 -0.11
N ILE A 69 -3.43 -7.82 -0.32
CA ILE A 69 -3.91 -8.25 -1.64
C ILE A 69 -4.90 -7.23 -2.21
N MET A 70 -5.87 -6.79 -1.40
CA MET A 70 -6.87 -5.80 -1.81
C MET A 70 -6.23 -4.45 -2.16
N THR A 71 -5.24 -4.01 -1.37
CA THR A 71 -4.53 -2.74 -1.63
C THR A 71 -3.89 -2.75 -3.01
N LEU A 72 -3.18 -3.83 -3.36
CA LEU A 72 -2.56 -3.97 -4.68
C LEU A 72 -3.62 -3.91 -5.80
N GLY A 73 -4.79 -4.54 -5.60
CA GLY A 73 -5.91 -4.44 -6.53
C GLY A 73 -6.39 -3.00 -6.75
N TYR A 74 -6.51 -2.20 -5.69
CA TYR A 74 -6.90 -0.79 -5.80
C TYR A 74 -5.84 0.07 -6.48
N ILE A 75 -4.55 -0.16 -6.18
CA ILE A 75 -3.43 0.55 -6.80
C ILE A 75 -3.38 0.27 -8.31
N LEU A 76 -3.61 -0.98 -8.73
CA LEU A 76 -3.61 -1.39 -10.14
C LEU A 76 -4.86 -0.93 -10.89
N SER A 77 -6.02 -0.93 -10.24
CA SER A 77 -7.30 -0.48 -10.82
C SER A 77 -7.33 1.03 -11.09
N ALA A 78 -6.49 1.81 -10.40
CA ALA A 78 -6.39 3.24 -10.65
C ALA A 78 -5.99 3.49 -12.12
N PRO A 79 -6.80 4.22 -12.92
CA PRO A 79 -6.64 4.34 -14.38
C PRO A 79 -5.28 4.86 -14.85
N THR A 80 -4.50 5.47 -13.95
CA THR A 80 -3.24 6.14 -14.24
C THR A 80 -2.01 5.26 -14.01
N THR A 81 -2.12 4.21 -13.20
CA THR A 81 -1.01 3.28 -12.92
C THR A 81 -0.70 2.40 -14.14
N MET A 82 -1.73 2.03 -14.91
CA MET A 82 -1.60 1.23 -16.14
C MET A 82 -0.79 1.96 -17.24
N PHE A 83 -0.85 3.30 -17.30
CA PHE A 83 -0.14 4.07 -18.33
C PHE A 83 1.35 4.28 -18.06
N GLN A 84 1.84 4.15 -16.83
CA GLN A 84 3.27 4.31 -16.53
C GLN A 84 4.06 3.02 -16.84
N HIS A 85 3.47 1.84 -16.63
CA HIS A 85 4.11 0.57 -17.02
C HIS A 85 4.09 0.29 -18.53
N MET A 86 3.17 0.91 -19.30
CA MET A 86 3.09 0.72 -20.74
C MET A 86 3.99 1.67 -21.55
N LYS A 87 4.69 2.61 -20.90
CA LYS A 87 5.68 3.51 -21.54
C LYS A 87 7.14 3.08 -21.32
N THR A 88 7.37 1.96 -20.62
CA THR A 88 8.72 1.42 -20.34
C THR A 88 8.98 0.07 -21.03
N SER A 89 8.15 -0.31 -22.01
CA SER A 89 8.33 -1.50 -22.86
C SER A 89 8.36 -1.12 -24.32
#